data_AF-I3N589-F1
#
_entry.id   AF-I3N589-F1
#
_cell.length_a   1.000
_cell.length_b   1.000
_cell.length_c   1.000
_cell.angle_alpha   90.00
_cell.angle_beta   90.00
_cell.angle_gamma   90.00
#
_symmetry.space_group_name_H-M   'P 1'
#
loop_
_entity.id
_entity.type
_entity.pdbx_description
1 polymer ?
#
loop_
_entity_poly.entity_id
_entity_poly.type
_entity_poly.pdbx_seq_one_letter_code
_entity_poly.pdbx_strand_id
1 'polypeptide(L)'
;METAVDLSAQRPPSQTGLEPCGVPSRGPRGRQVTLLFLAGKHEEKQQEGGIVSKNFTKKIQLPAEVDPVTVFASLSPEGLLIIEAPQVPPYSPFGESNFSNELPPDSPEVTCT
;
A
#
# COMPACT_ATOMS: atom_id res chain seq x y z
N MET A 1 2.44 16.39 -2.92
CA MET A 1 3.61 16.40 -2.02
C MET A 1 4.59 15.39 -2.58
N GLU A 2 5.71 15.84 -3.14
CA GLU A 2 6.69 14.97 -3.77
C GLU A 2 7.87 14.79 -2.80
N THR A 3 8.21 13.56 -2.45
CA THR A 3 9.30 13.26 -1.51
C THR A 3 10.30 12.34 -2.18
N ALA A 4 11.46 12.90 -2.54
CA ALA A 4 12.65 12.13 -2.92
C ALA A 4 13.41 11.69 -1.67
N VAL A 5 13.93 10.45 -1.65
CA VAL A 5 14.69 9.89 -0.53
C VAL A 5 16.01 9.30 -1.02
N ASP A 6 17.12 9.80 -0.47
CA ASP A 6 18.50 9.31 -0.70
C ASP A 6 18.73 7.96 0.00
N LEU A 7 19.37 7.01 -0.69
CA LEU A 7 19.39 5.58 -0.33
C LEU A 7 20.74 5.09 0.22
N SER A 8 21.65 5.97 0.65
CA SER A 8 23.06 5.59 0.84
C SER A 8 23.50 5.19 2.25
N ALA A 9 22.66 5.22 3.30
CA ALA A 9 23.14 4.85 4.64
C ALA A 9 22.05 4.27 5.56
N GLN A 10 22.28 3.04 6.05
CA GLN A 10 22.37 2.73 7.50
C GLN A 10 22.51 1.21 7.76
N ARG A 11 23.54 0.82 8.52
CA ARG A 11 23.74 -0.53 9.11
C ARG A 11 22.92 -0.68 10.40
N PRO A 12 22.45 -1.88 10.79
CA PRO A 12 21.77 -2.09 12.06
C PRO A 12 22.78 -2.27 13.23
N PRO A 13 22.54 -1.70 14.42
CA PRO A 13 23.34 -2.00 15.60
C PRO A 13 22.84 -3.29 16.31
N SER A 14 23.81 -3.99 16.89
CA SER A 14 23.74 -5.22 17.68
C SER A 14 22.96 -5.08 18.99
N GLN A 15 22.23 -6.15 19.35
CA GLN A 15 21.38 -6.25 20.54
C GLN A 15 22.18 -6.68 21.80
N THR A 16 21.85 -6.12 22.96
CA THR A 16 22.16 -6.70 24.29
C THR A 16 21.21 -6.16 25.36
N GLY A 17 20.66 -7.04 26.21
CA GLY A 17 20.22 -6.71 27.58
C GLY A 17 18.78 -7.12 27.97
N LEU A 18 18.66 -8.05 28.91
CA LEU A 18 17.43 -8.55 29.58
C LEU A 18 17.19 -7.81 30.92
N GLU A 19 15.92 -7.54 31.29
CA GLU A 19 15.29 -7.46 32.66
C GLU A 19 13.95 -6.67 32.63
N PRO A 20 13.09 -6.66 33.69
CA PRO A 20 12.21 -7.69 34.27
C PRO A 20 10.69 -7.33 34.12
N CYS A 21 9.77 -8.17 34.62
CA CYS A 21 8.30 -7.96 34.63
C CYS A 21 7.87 -6.63 35.27
N GLY A 22 7.68 -5.60 34.43
CA GLY A 22 7.09 -4.32 34.82
C GLY A 22 5.55 -4.35 34.81
N VAL A 23 4.97 -3.72 35.82
CA VAL A 23 3.56 -3.29 35.95
C VAL A 23 2.95 -2.93 34.59
N PRO A 24 1.66 -3.24 34.28
CA PRO A 24 1.03 -2.74 33.06
C PRO A 24 0.82 -1.23 33.20
N SER A 25 1.88 -0.47 32.94
CA SER A 25 1.74 0.93 32.57
C SER A 25 0.83 0.92 31.35
N ARG A 26 -0.30 1.64 31.42
CA ARG A 26 -1.05 2.01 30.21
C ARG A 26 -0.12 2.88 29.40
N GLY A 27 0.73 2.23 28.61
CA GLY A 27 1.57 2.89 27.64
C GLY A 27 0.68 3.70 26.70
N PRO A 28 1.17 4.83 26.17
CA PRO A 28 0.47 5.53 25.11
C PRO A 28 0.22 4.51 24.00
N ARG A 29 -1.05 4.36 23.59
CA ARG A 29 -1.44 3.45 22.49
C ARG A 29 -0.47 3.68 21.34
N GLY A 30 0.41 2.71 21.09
CA GLY A 30 1.37 2.79 19.99
C GLY A 30 0.57 3.09 18.73
N ARG A 31 0.96 4.14 17.99
CA ARG A 31 0.32 4.42 16.70
C ARG A 31 0.57 3.19 15.82
N GLN A 32 -0.49 2.49 15.43
CA GLN A 32 -0.37 1.41 14.46
C GLN A 32 0.17 2.03 13.16
N VAL A 33 1.30 1.52 12.69
CA VAL A 33 1.91 1.94 11.43
C VAL A 33 1.54 0.90 10.37
N THR A 34 1.01 1.37 9.24
CA THR A 34 0.75 0.54 8.07
C THR A 34 1.91 0.67 7.10
N LEU A 35 2.45 -0.47 6.64
CA LEU A 35 3.57 -0.52 5.70
C LEU A 35 3.12 -1.14 4.37
N LEU A 36 3.36 -0.45 3.27
CA LEU A 36 3.21 -0.97 1.92
C LEU A 36 4.55 -1.52 1.44
N PHE A 37 4.54 -2.75 0.92
CA PHE A 37 5.70 -3.44 0.39
C PHE A 37 5.62 -3.50 -1.13
N LEU A 38 6.61 -2.92 -1.79
CA LEU A 38 6.77 -2.94 -3.24
C LEU A 38 7.88 -3.94 -3.56
N ALA A 39 7.60 -4.86 -4.46
CA ALA A 39 8.59 -5.82 -4.94
C ALA A 39 8.56 -5.88 -6.46
N GLY A 40 9.71 -6.13 -7.07
CA GLY A 40 9.71 -6.50 -8.47
C GLY A 40 11.08 -6.91 -8.96
N LYS A 41 11.08 -7.31 -10.23
CA LYS A 41 12.20 -7.98 -10.88
C LYS A 41 12.36 -7.37 -12.26
N HIS A 42 13.59 -7.12 -12.64
CA HIS A 42 13.97 -6.63 -13.96
C HIS A 42 14.99 -7.59 -14.54
N GLU A 43 14.76 -8.03 -15.78
CA GLU A 43 15.67 -8.87 -16.54
C GLU A 43 15.96 -8.18 -17.87
N GLU A 44 17.24 -7.92 -18.15
CA GLU A 44 17.69 -7.31 -19.39
C GLU A 44 18.68 -8.24 -20.11
N LYS A 45 18.40 -8.54 -21.37
CA LYS A 45 19.32 -9.25 -22.24
C LYS A 45 20.34 -8.27 -22.81
N GLN A 46 21.61 -8.56 -22.57
CA GLN A 46 22.71 -7.79 -23.11
C GLN A 46 22.99 -8.23 -24.55
N GLN A 47 23.54 -7.30 -25.35
CA GLN A 47 23.86 -7.56 -26.75
C GLN A 47 24.89 -8.69 -26.92
N GLU A 48 25.80 -8.86 -25.95
CA GLU A 48 26.83 -9.91 -25.97
C GLU A 48 26.34 -11.27 -25.45
N GLY A 49 25.02 -11.43 -25.21
CA GLY A 49 24.43 -12.71 -24.80
C GLY A 49 24.40 -12.96 -23.28
N GLY A 50 24.72 -11.95 -22.46
CA GLY A 50 24.53 -11.97 -21.01
C GLY A 50 23.11 -11.58 -20.57
N ILE A 51 22.75 -11.88 -19.32
CA ILE A 51 21.49 -11.45 -18.69
C ILE A 51 21.81 -10.65 -17.43
N VAL A 52 21.20 -9.48 -17.28
CA VAL A 52 21.21 -8.71 -16.03
C VAL A 52 19.87 -8.91 -15.33
N SER A 53 19.88 -9.53 -14.15
CA SER A 53 18.70 -9.65 -13.30
C SER A 53 18.84 -8.76 -12.07
N LYS A 54 17.86 -7.90 -11.82
CA LYS A 54 17.78 -7.03 -10.64
C LYS A 54 16.48 -7.30 -9.91
N ASN A 55 16.57 -7.47 -8.59
CA ASN A 55 15.41 -7.54 -7.71
C ASN A 55 15.34 -6.25 -6.89
N PHE A 56 14.16 -5.65 -6.81
CA PHE A 56 13.91 -4.48 -5.98
C PHE A 56 12.90 -4.81 -4.89
N THR A 57 13.11 -4.23 -3.71
CA THR A 57 12.10 -4.20 -2.65
C THR A 57 12.14 -2.84 -1.99
N LYS A 58 10.99 -2.18 -1.88
CA LYS A 58 10.84 -0.88 -1.23
C LYS A 58 9.69 -0.95 -0.23
N LYS A 59 9.93 -0.45 0.98
CA LYS A 59 8.88 -0.33 2.01
C LYS A 59 8.54 1.13 2.15
N ILE A 60 7.26 1.46 2.13
CA ILE A 60 6.77 2.80 2.40
C ILE A 60 5.79 2.74 3.56
N GLN A 61 5.85 3.73 4.44
CA GLN A 61 4.86 3.89 5.47
C GLN A 61 3.67 4.66 4.89
N LEU A 62 2.48 4.07 5.00
CA LEU A 62 1.26 4.77 4.64
C LEU A 62 0.84 5.73 5.75
N PRO A 63 0.26 6.89 5.40
CA PRO A 63 -0.44 7.74 6.35
C PRO A 63 -1.55 6.98 7.08
N ALA A 64 -1.94 7.46 8.26
CA ALA A 64 -2.95 6.79 9.08
C ALA A 64 -4.37 6.89 8.49
N GLU A 65 -4.58 7.87 7.62
CA GLU A 65 -5.85 8.21 6.98
C GLU A 65 -6.04 7.51 5.63
N VAL A 66 -5.04 6.73 5.19
CA VAL A 66 -5.10 5.98 3.95
C VAL A 66 -5.56 4.56 4.23
N ASP A 67 -6.65 4.15 3.59
CA ASP A 67 -7.08 2.76 3.59
C ASP A 67 -6.16 1.96 2.65
N PRO A 68 -5.42 0.95 3.16
CA PRO A 68 -4.51 0.14 2.35
C PRO A 68 -5.20 -0.59 1.19
N VAL A 69 -6.50 -0.85 1.27
CA VAL A 69 -7.26 -1.53 0.21
C VAL A 69 -7.49 -0.60 -0.99
N THR A 70 -7.44 0.71 -0.77
CA THR A 70 -7.69 1.74 -1.80
C THR A 70 -6.43 2.22 -2.51
N VAL A 71 -5.25 1.73 -2.10
CA VAL A 71 -3.97 2.09 -2.71
C VAL A 71 -3.87 1.44 -4.10
N PHE A 72 -3.50 2.23 -5.10
CA PHE A 72 -3.22 1.77 -6.44
C PHE A 72 -1.84 2.20 -6.91
N ALA A 73 -1.28 1.44 -7.85
CA ALA A 73 0.06 1.67 -8.38
C ALA A 73 0.04 1.61 -9.91
N SER A 74 0.80 2.49 -10.54
CA SER A 74 1.00 2.51 -11.99
C SER A 74 2.47 2.75 -12.32
N LEU A 75 2.93 2.28 -13.48
CA LEU A 75 4.27 2.55 -13.99
C LEU A 75 4.14 3.48 -15.19
N SER A 76 4.78 4.65 -15.11
CA SER A 76 4.76 5.60 -16.23
C SER A 76 5.65 5.11 -17.39
N PRO A 77 5.43 5.61 -18.62
CA PRO A 77 6.30 5.31 -19.76
C PRO A 77 7.78 5.69 -19.54
N GLU A 78 8.03 6.68 -18.69
CA GLU A 78 9.36 7.15 -18.29
C GLU A 78 10.02 6.24 -17.24
N GLY A 79 9.35 5.16 -16.82
CA GLY A 79 9.87 4.18 -15.87
C GLY A 79 9.70 4.57 -14.40
N LEU A 80 8.78 5.49 -14.09
CA LEU A 80 8.50 5.92 -12.73
C LEU A 80 7.34 5.11 -12.13
N LEU A 81 7.59 4.44 -11.01
CA LEU A 81 6.53 3.78 -10.23
C LEU A 81 5.78 4.83 -9.40
N ILE A 82 4.51 5.04 -9.73
CA ILE A 82 3.60 5.99 -9.12
C ILE A 82 2.68 5.22 -8.17
N ILE A 83 2.59 5.66 -6.92
CA ILE A 83 1.70 5.10 -5.89
C ILE A 83 0.70 6.17 -5.49
N GLU A 84 -0.58 5.86 -5.62
CA GLU A 84 -1.68 6.79 -5.37
C GLU A 84 -2.71 6.15 -4.45
N ALA A 85 -3.38 6.97 -3.65
CA ALA A 85 -4.45 6.51 -2.76
C ALA A 85 -5.44 7.67 -2.49
N PRO A 86 -6.75 7.41 -2.50
CA PRO A 86 -7.73 8.38 -2.03
C PRO A 86 -7.50 8.71 -0.56
N GLN A 87 -7.55 10.00 -0.20
CA GLN A 87 -7.67 10.38 1.19
C GLN A 87 -9.12 10.17 1.63
N VAL A 88 -9.33 9.44 2.71
CA VAL A 88 -10.64 9.28 3.34
C VAL A 88 -11.05 10.65 3.88
N PRO A 89 -12.07 11.34 3.32
CA PRO A 89 -12.49 12.62 3.87
C PRO A 89 -13.02 12.41 5.29
N PRO A 90 -12.87 13.41 6.19
CA PRO A 90 -13.15 13.27 7.63
C PRO A 90 -14.62 12.97 7.96
N TYR A 91 -15.52 13.00 6.97
CA TYR A 91 -16.95 12.74 7.11
C TYR A 91 -17.41 11.44 6.43
N SER A 92 -16.51 10.67 5.81
CA SER A 92 -16.89 9.39 5.21
C SER A 92 -16.94 8.31 6.29
N PRO A 93 -18.12 7.75 6.61
CA PRO A 93 -18.17 6.54 7.40
C PRO A 93 -17.49 5.45 6.57
N PHE A 94 -16.40 4.95 7.12
CA PHE A 94 -15.55 3.87 6.64
C PHE A 94 -16.35 2.72 5.98
N GLY A 95 -15.83 2.22 4.85
CA GLY A 95 -16.55 1.40 3.89
C GLY A 95 -17.25 0.14 4.42
N GLU A 96 -18.51 0.00 4.04
CA GLU A 96 -19.11 -1.28 3.69
C GLU A 96 -19.24 -1.30 2.17
N SER A 97 -18.19 -1.72 1.46
CA SER A 97 -18.31 -2.08 0.06
C SER A 97 -19.04 -3.42 -0.04
N ASN A 98 -20.33 -3.43 0.27
CA ASN A 98 -21.24 -4.40 -0.33
C ASN A 98 -21.34 -4.03 -1.80
N PHE A 99 -20.62 -4.77 -2.65
CA PHE A 99 -21.01 -4.91 -4.05
C PHE A 99 -22.40 -5.56 -4.06
N SER A 100 -23.46 -4.75 -3.93
CA SER A 100 -24.79 -5.18 -4.32
C SER A 100 -24.75 -5.39 -5.83
N ASN A 101 -24.59 -6.65 -6.21
CA ASN A 101 -25.22 -7.17 -7.41
C ASN A 101 -26.72 -6.89 -7.30
N GLU A 102 -27.21 -5.78 -7.86
CA GLU A 102 -28.62 -5.64 -8.17
C GLU A 102 -28.77 -5.50 -9.69
N LEU A 103 -29.17 -6.63 -10.29
CA LEU A 103 -29.83 -6.63 -11.59
C LEU A 103 -31.03 -5.67 -11.52
N PRO A 104 -31.29 -4.84 -12.54
CA PRO A 104 -32.54 -4.11 -12.62
C PRO A 104 -33.71 -5.09 -12.68
N PRO A 105 -34.75 -4.93 -11.85
CA PRO A 105 -35.95 -5.76 -11.92
C PRO A 105 -36.68 -5.50 -13.24
N ASP A 106 -37.09 -6.60 -13.84
CA ASP A 106 -38.03 -6.69 -14.95
C ASP A 106 -39.34 -5.92 -14.68
N SER A 107 -39.92 -5.39 -15.76
CA SER A 107 -41.32 -5.00 -15.97
C SER A 107 -41.77 -3.59 -15.56
N PRO A 108 -42.71 -2.99 -16.35
CA PRO A 108 -44.10 -3.46 -16.34
C PRO A 108 -44.71 -3.84 -17.70
N GLU A 109 -45.23 -5.06 -17.74
CA GLU A 109 -46.50 -5.53 -18.31
C GLU A 109 -47.18 -4.66 -19.39
N VAL A 110 -47.31 -5.23 -20.59
CA VAL A 110 -48.16 -4.71 -21.66
C VAL A 110 -49.57 -5.26 -21.46
N THR A 111 -50.49 -4.42 -20.98
CA THR A 111 -51.93 -4.69 -21.09
C THR A 111 -52.60 -3.42 -21.64
N CYS A 112 -52.79 -3.37 -22.97
CA CYS A 112 -53.72 -2.45 -23.60
C CYS A 112 -55.03 -3.20 -23.86
N THR A 113 -56.08 -2.69 -23.21
CA THR A 113 -57.49 -3.05 -23.32
C THR A 113 -58.08 -2.71 -24.69
#